data_AF-A0A1G7J9L7-F1
#
_entry.id   AF-A0A1G7J9L7-F1
#
_cell.length_a   1.000
_cell.length_b   1.000
_cell.length_c   1.000
_cell.angle_alpha   90.00
_cell.angle_beta   90.00
_cell.angle_gamma   90.00
#
_symmetry.space_group_name_H-M   'P 1'
#
loop_
_entity.id
_entity.type
_entity.pdbx_description
1 polymer ?
#
loop_
_entity_poly.entity_id
_entity_poly.type
_entity_poly.pdbx_seq_one_letter_code
_entity_poly.pdbx_strand_id
1 'polypeptide(L)'
;KKLRQSTVEPVFGSLTQFYGLRKIGVLGKAGAHKVMLMAAIAFNLKKYLKKGGGKPSIRILKTIMEAFQGYLTTHYRQIRPRPVLLRAL
;
A
#
# COMPACT_ATOMS: atom_id res chain seq x y z
N LYS A 1 29.84 1.56 -5.87
CA LYS A 1 28.40 1.57 -6.24
C LYS A 1 27.85 2.99 -6.11
N LYS A 2 27.52 3.68 -7.21
CA LYS A 2 27.06 5.09 -7.18
C LYS A 2 25.71 5.18 -6.44
N LEU A 3 25.65 6.00 -5.38
CA LEU A 3 24.44 6.16 -4.57
C LEU A 3 23.41 6.95 -5.39
N ARG A 4 22.35 6.31 -5.87
CA ARG A 4 21.36 6.97 -6.73
C ARG A 4 20.41 7.92 -5.98
N GLN A 5 20.38 7.89 -4.63
CA GLN A 5 19.49 8.72 -3.80
C GLN A 5 19.87 8.67 -2.30
N SER A 6 20.25 9.81 -1.72
CA SER A 6 20.62 9.95 -0.29
C SER A 6 19.40 10.15 0.63
N THR A 7 18.40 10.94 0.26
CA THR A 7 17.25 11.31 1.11
C THR A 7 16.02 10.40 1.03
N VAL A 8 15.16 10.48 2.05
CA VAL A 8 13.95 9.66 2.29
C VAL A 8 12.72 10.20 1.53
N GLU A 9 12.94 10.97 0.48
CA GLU A 9 11.84 11.57 -0.27
C GLU A 9 11.50 10.72 -1.50
N PRO A 10 10.23 10.34 -1.68
CA PRO A 10 9.77 9.69 -2.89
C PRO A 10 9.85 10.71 -4.02
N VAL A 11 10.97 10.72 -4.76
CA VAL A 11 11.09 11.59 -5.92
C VAL A 11 10.01 11.14 -6.91
N PHE A 12 8.97 11.97 -7.08
CA PHE A 12 7.83 11.69 -7.94
C PHE A 12 8.27 11.18 -9.32
N GLY A 13 9.35 11.75 -9.86
CA GLY A 13 9.99 11.29 -11.10
C GLY A 13 10.49 9.85 -11.06
N SER A 14 11.09 9.39 -9.95
CA SER A 14 11.54 7.99 -9.81
C SER A 14 10.36 7.03 -9.77
N LEU A 15 9.31 7.33 -9.02
CA LEU A 15 8.14 6.46 -8.95
C LEU A 15 7.39 6.40 -10.29
N THR A 16 7.25 7.54 -10.98
CA THR A 16 6.53 7.62 -12.26
C THR A 16 7.31 7.06 -13.45
N GLN A 17 8.62 7.37 -13.55
CA GLN A 17 9.45 7.01 -14.70
C GLN A 17 10.18 5.68 -14.52
N PHE A 18 10.80 5.44 -13.36
CA PHE A 18 11.64 4.25 -13.14
C PHE A 18 10.84 3.06 -12.58
N TYR A 19 9.87 3.33 -11.70
CA TYR A 19 8.95 2.31 -11.18
C TYR A 19 7.62 2.22 -11.94
N GLY A 20 7.47 3.01 -13.01
CA GLY A 20 6.37 2.86 -13.96
C GLY A 20 4.99 3.27 -13.45
N LEU A 21 4.86 4.05 -12.37
CA LEU A 21 3.55 4.53 -11.90
C LEU A 21 2.78 5.30 -12.99
N ARG A 22 3.47 5.93 -13.95
CA ARG A 22 2.83 6.62 -15.09
C ARG A 22 2.00 5.69 -15.98
N LYS A 23 2.33 4.39 -16.02
CA LYS A 23 1.64 3.40 -16.85
C LYS A 23 0.48 2.70 -16.13
N ILE A 24 0.26 3.00 -14.85
CA ILE A 24 -0.81 2.37 -14.07
C ILE A 24 -2.10 3.15 -14.31
N GLY A 25 -3.11 2.45 -14.85
CA GLY A 25 -4.46 3.00 -15.00
C GLY A 25 -5.17 3.06 -13.66
N VAL A 26 -5.36 4.27 -13.12
CA VAL A 26 -6.10 4.50 -11.87
C VAL A 26 -7.31 5.39 -12.14
N LEU A 27 -8.45 5.04 -11.56
CA LEU A 27 -9.68 5.82 -11.71
C LEU A 27 -9.59 7.13 -10.92
N GLY A 28 -9.55 8.24 -11.67
CA GLY A 28 -9.63 9.60 -11.14
C GLY A 28 -8.41 10.05 -10.33
N LYS A 29 -8.38 11.36 -10.04
CA LYS A 29 -7.27 12.02 -9.31
C LYS A 29 -7.12 11.49 -7.88
N ALA A 30 -8.23 11.23 -7.19
CA ALA A 30 -8.23 10.72 -5.83
C ALA A 30 -7.62 9.30 -5.75
N GLY A 31 -7.94 8.42 -6.71
CA GLY A 31 -7.34 7.10 -6.80
C GLY A 31 -5.84 7.17 -7.09
N ALA A 32 -5.45 7.99 -8.08
CA ALA A 32 -4.05 8.19 -8.44
C ALA A 32 -3.21 8.68 -7.24
N HIS A 33 -3.76 9.60 -6.44
CA HIS A 33 -3.12 10.09 -5.22
C HIS A 33 -2.90 8.98 -4.18
N LYS A 34 -3.89 8.10 -3.96
CA LYS A 34 -3.75 6.95 -3.04
C LYS A 34 -2.66 5.99 -3.50
N VAL A 35 -2.64 5.64 -4.78
CA VAL A 35 -1.62 4.73 -5.36
C VAL A 35 -0.22 5.33 -5.21
N MET A 36 -0.08 6.64 -5.47
CA MET A 36 1.17 7.36 -5.31
C MET A 36 1.68 7.31 -3.87
N LEU A 37 0.83 7.60 -2.87
CA LEU A 37 1.20 7.54 -1.46
C LEU A 37 1.61 6.13 -1.01
N MET A 38 0.86 5.11 -1.44
CA MET A 38 1.21 3.72 -1.15
C MET A 38 2.58 3.33 -1.72
N ALA A 39 2.85 3.69 -2.97
CA ALA A 39 4.13 3.42 -3.62
C ALA A 39 5.29 4.15 -2.95
N ALA A 40 5.09 5.41 -2.54
CA ALA A 40 6.06 6.19 -1.79
C ALA A 40 6.41 5.55 -0.44
N ILE A 41 5.40 5.14 0.33
CA ILE A 41 5.60 4.47 1.62
C ILE A 41 6.38 3.16 1.43
N ALA A 42 5.98 2.33 0.46
CA ALA A 42 6.66 1.07 0.16
C ALA A 42 8.13 1.26 -0.26
N PHE A 43 8.40 2.28 -1.08
CA PHE A 43 9.77 2.62 -1.51
C PHE A 43 10.65 3.02 -0.32
N ASN A 44 10.12 3.87 0.56
CA ASN A 44 10.83 4.34 1.75
C ASN A 44 11.06 3.21 2.75
N LEU A 45 10.06 2.36 3.00
CA LEU A 45 10.21 1.17 3.85
C LEU A 45 11.30 0.23 3.32
N LYS A 46 11.30 -0.05 2.01
CA LYS A 46 12.34 -0.88 1.37
C LYS A 46 13.74 -0.29 1.55
N LYS A 47 13.87 1.04 1.45
CA LYS A 47 15.15 1.74 1.64
C LYS A 47 15.59 1.67 3.11
N TYR A 48 14.68 1.90 4.05
CA TYR A 48 14.93 1.82 5.49
C TYR A 48 15.43 0.42 5.90
N LEU A 49 14.74 -0.64 5.47
CA LEU A 49 15.12 -2.02 5.77
C LEU A 49 16.49 -2.41 5.17
N LYS A 50 16.83 -1.89 3.99
CA LYS A 50 18.16 -2.12 3.37
C LYS A 50 19.30 -1.39 4.07
N LYS A 51 19.01 -0.30 4.79
CA LYS A 51 20.01 0.57 5.42
C LYS A 51 20.30 0.22 6.88
N GLY A 52 19.75 -0.88 7.39
CA GLY A 52 19.96 -1.30 8.78
C GLY A 52 18.80 -0.97 9.71
N GLY A 53 17.63 -0.59 9.17
CA GLY A 53 16.39 -0.64 9.94
C GLY A 53 16.18 -2.05 10.48
N GLY A 54 16.14 -2.19 11.80
CA GLY A 54 15.97 -3.49 12.46
C GLY A 54 14.79 -4.24 11.85
N LYS A 55 15.01 -5.49 11.45
CA LYS A 55 13.92 -6.32 10.93
C LYS A 55 12.92 -6.49 12.08
N PRO A 56 11.65 -6.10 11.91
CA PRO A 56 10.66 -6.35 12.96
C PRO A 56 10.60 -7.85 13.24
N SER A 57 10.42 -8.20 14.51
CA SER A 57 10.33 -9.61 14.89
C SER A 57 9.15 -10.28 14.18
N ILE A 58 9.30 -11.56 13.87
CA ILE A 58 8.25 -12.35 13.18
C ILE A 58 6.91 -12.23 13.92
N ARG A 59 6.95 -12.16 15.26
CA ARG A 59 5.77 -11.98 16.10
C ARG A 59 5.06 -10.65 15.84
N ILE A 60 5.80 -9.55 15.81
CA ILE A 60 5.25 -8.21 15.54
C ILE A 60 4.66 -8.16 14.14
N LEU A 61 5.36 -8.70 13.14
CA LEU A 61 4.85 -8.79 11.77
C LEU A 61 3.55 -9.58 11.69
N LYS A 62 3.47 -10.73 12.37
CA LYS A 62 2.28 -11.58 12.41
C LYS A 62 1.08 -10.84 13.00
N THR A 63 1.25 -10.16 14.14
CA THR A 63 0.18 -9.37 14.77
C THR A 63 -0.31 -8.24 13.87
N ILE A 64 0.60 -7.55 13.18
CA ILE A 64 0.24 -6.50 12.22
C ILE A 64 -0.56 -7.08 11.04
N MET A 65 -0.15 -8.23 10.51
CA MET A 65 -0.85 -8.92 9.42
C MET A 65 -2.26 -9.35 9.83
N GLU A 66 -2.42 -9.90 11.03
CA GLU A 66 -3.71 -10.31 11.59
C GLU A 66 -4.64 -9.10 11.76
N ALA A 67 -4.14 -7.99 12.31
CA ALA A 67 -4.91 -6.75 12.46
C ALA A 67 -5.36 -6.18 11.10
N PHE A 68 -4.47 -6.21 10.10
CA PHE A 68 -4.78 -5.76 8.74
C PHE A 68 -5.84 -6.64 8.07
N GLN A 69 -5.73 -7.97 8.22
CA GLN A 69 -6.74 -8.91 7.74
C GLN A 69 -8.11 -8.65 8.39
N GLY A 70 -8.16 -8.36 9.70
CA GLY A 70 -9.38 -7.98 10.40
C GLY A 70 -10.02 -6.70 9.85
N TYR A 71 -9.21 -5.66 9.59
CA TYR A 71 -9.66 -4.41 8.97
C TYR A 71 -10.23 -4.64 7.57
N LEU A 72 -9.51 -5.37 6.72
CA LEU A 72 -9.98 -5.72 5.37
C LEU A 72 -11.29 -6.48 5.41
N THR A 73 -11.40 -7.50 6.28
CA THR A 73 -12.62 -8.31 6.42
C THR A 73 -13.82 -7.43 6.81
N THR A 74 -13.61 -6.47 7.70
CA THR A 74 -14.64 -5.52 8.13
C THR A 74 -15.05 -4.60 6.98
N HIS A 75 -14.07 -4.07 6.25
CA HIS A 75 -14.34 -3.15 5.16
C HIS A 75 -15.04 -3.85 3.98
N TYR A 76 -14.61 -5.07 3.62
CA TYR A 76 -15.30 -5.90 2.63
C TYR A 76 -16.73 -6.25 3.05
N ARG A 77 -16.99 -6.51 4.34
CA ARG A 77 -18.36 -6.72 4.85
C ARG A 77 -19.24 -5.48 4.71
N GLN A 78 -18.68 -4.28 4.88
CA GLN A 78 -19.41 -3.02 4.70
C GLN A 78 -19.74 -2.71 3.22
N ILE A 79 -18.90 -3.18 2.29
CA ILE A 79 -19.06 -2.93 0.85
C ILE A 79 -20.04 -3.94 0.20
N ARG A 80 -20.21 -5.14 0.77
CA ARG A 80 -21.20 -6.09 0.26
C ARG A 80 -22.63 -5.56 0.50
N PRO A 81 -23.51 -5.54 -0.52
CA PRO A 81 -24.92 -5.20 -0.31
C PRO A 81 -25.53 -6.20 0.68
N ARG A 82 -26.38 -5.73 1.60
CA ARG A 82 -27.14 -6.62 2.50
C ARG A 82 -27.92 -7.61 1.63
N PRO A 83 -27.98 -8.91 1.98
CA PRO A 83 -28.83 -9.84 1.25
C PRO A 83 -30.25 -9.29 1.30
N VAL A 84 -30.80 -8.95 0.12
CA VAL A 84 -32.20 -8.59 -0.01
C VAL A 84 -32.95 -9.89 0.26
N LEU A 85 -33.70 -9.95 1.36
CA LEU A 85 -34.62 -11.04 1.61
C LEU A 85 -35.61 -11.05 0.43
N LEU A 86 -35.40 -11.94 -0.53
CA LEU A 86 -36.44 -12.35 -1.45
C LEU A 86 -37.58 -12.86 -0.59
N ARG A 87 -38.59 -12.03 -0.36
CA ARG A 87 -39.86 -12.47 0.19
C ARG A 87 -40.35 -13.57 -0.75
N ALA A 88 -40.41 -14.79 -0.23
CA ALA A 88 -41.06 -15.89 -0.91
C ALA A 88 -42.50 -15.46 -1.22
N LEU A 89 -42.85 -15.55 -2.50
CA LEU A 89 -44.23 -15.47 -2.99
C LEU A 89 -45.00 -16.71 -2.52
#